data_AF-A0A6M1YNV4-F1
#
_entry.id   AF-A0A6M1YNV4-F1
#
_cell.length_a   1.000
_cell.length_b   1.000
_cell.length_c   1.000
_cell.angle_alpha   90.00
_cell.angle_beta   90.00
_cell.angle_gamma   90.00
#
_symmetry.space_group_name_H-M   'P 1'
#
loop_
_entity.id
_entity.type
_entity.pdbx_description
1 polymer ?
#
loop_
_entity_poly.entity_id
_entity_poly.type
_entity_poly.pdbx_seq_one_letter_code
_entity_poly.pdbx_strand_id
1 'polypeptide(L)'
;MQSIRLFGCIVCLSFLLYSYVSVQNQVVHQQFKLQPLVKDVQKLKELNRQMFFEIQQFEDPNQLMLFAQNDQFRHLAFPKQTHIAKLEIKKSEEFFASNE
;
A
#
# COMPACT_ATOMS: atom_id res chain seq x y z
N MET A 1 -63.97 -18.86 -1.80
CA MET A 1 -63.32 -17.95 -0.83
C MET A 1 -61.91 -18.38 -0.41
N GLN A 2 -61.58 -19.68 -0.30
CA GLN A 2 -60.24 -20.12 0.12
C GLN A 2 -59.12 -19.79 -0.89
N SER A 3 -59.40 -19.89 -2.20
CA SER A 3 -58.43 -19.64 -3.27
C SER A 3 -57.91 -18.19 -3.31
N ILE A 4 -58.75 -17.22 -2.93
CA ILE A 4 -58.38 -15.79 -2.87
C ILE A 4 -57.36 -15.53 -1.76
N ARG A 5 -57.49 -16.21 -0.62
CA ARG A 5 -56.54 -16.08 0.49
C ARG A 5 -55.18 -16.65 0.11
N LEU A 6 -55.17 -17.81 -0.56
CA LEU A 6 -53.94 -18.42 -1.07
C LEU A 6 -53.24 -17.53 -2.09
N PHE A 7 -54.00 -16.95 -3.02
CA PHE A 7 -53.45 -16.03 -4.01
C PHE A 7 -52.83 -14.79 -3.36
N GLY A 8 -53.49 -14.20 -2.36
CA GLY A 8 -52.94 -13.10 -1.59
C GLY A 8 -51.63 -13.46 -0.86
N CYS A 9 -51.58 -14.63 -0.23
CA CYS A 9 -50.35 -15.11 0.43
C CYS A 9 -49.19 -15.29 -0.54
N ILE A 10 -49.45 -15.86 -1.73
CA ILE A 10 -48.42 -16.05 -2.76
C ILE A 10 -47.89 -14.70 -3.24
N VAL A 11 -48.76 -13.74 -3.51
CA VAL A 11 -48.35 -12.39 -3.95
C VAL A 11 -47.53 -11.68 -2.87
N CYS A 12 -47.97 -11.73 -1.61
CA CYS A 12 -47.22 -11.15 -0.49
C CYS A 12 -45.84 -11.81 -0.33
N LEU A 13 -45.77 -13.14 -0.42
CA LEU A 13 -44.51 -13.88 -0.33
C LEU A 13 -43.57 -13.52 -1.48
N SER A 14 -44.07 -13.47 -2.71
CA SER A 14 -43.30 -13.07 -3.89
C SER A 14 -42.78 -11.64 -3.77
N PHE A 15 -43.59 -10.72 -3.25
CA PHE A 15 -43.18 -9.33 -3.03
C PHE A 15 -42.08 -9.22 -1.97
N LEU A 16 -42.25 -9.89 -0.83
CA LEU A 16 -41.24 -9.96 0.23
C LEU A 16 -39.92 -10.54 -0.28
N LEU A 17 -40.01 -11.64 -1.04
CA LEU A 17 -38.84 -12.30 -1.62
C LEU A 17 -38.12 -11.39 -2.63
N TYR A 18 -38.87 -10.72 -3.50
CA TYR A 18 -38.31 -9.76 -4.45
C TYR A 18 -37.58 -8.61 -3.74
N SER A 19 -38.20 -8.04 -2.70
CA SER A 19 -37.60 -6.97 -1.90
C SER A 19 -36.31 -7.43 -1.24
N TYR A 20 -36.31 -8.62 -0.63
CA TYR A 20 -35.13 -9.20 0.01
C TYR A 20 -33.97 -9.41 -0.98
N VAL A 21 -34.24 -9.99 -2.14
CA VAL A 21 -33.24 -10.20 -3.19
C VAL A 21 -32.70 -8.87 -3.73
N SER A 22 -33.55 -7.85 -3.85
CA SER A 22 -33.14 -6.52 -4.29
C SER A 22 -32.14 -5.87 -3.31
N VAL A 23 -32.41 -5.93 -2.01
CA VAL A 23 -31.49 -5.44 -0.97
C VAL A 23 -30.17 -6.21 -1.00
N GLN A 24 -30.23 -7.53 -1.13
CA GLN A 24 -29.03 -8.36 -1.21
C GLN A 24 -28.20 -8.03 -2.47
N ASN A 25 -28.85 -7.78 -3.60
CA ASN A 25 -28.18 -7.39 -4.85
C ASN A 25 -27.48 -6.03 -4.72
N GLN A 26 -28.05 -5.06 -4.01
CA GLN A 26 -27.38 -3.78 -3.79
C GLN A 26 -26.07 -3.93 -3.02
N VAL A 27 -26.09 -4.71 -1.94
CA VAL A 27 -24.90 -5.00 -1.12
C VAL A 27 -23.85 -5.74 -1.94
N VAL A 28 -24.26 -6.76 -2.70
CA VAL A 28 -23.37 -7.52 -3.58
C VAL A 28 -22.77 -6.62 -4.66
N HIS A 29 -23.55 -5.73 -5.26
CA HIS A 29 -23.06 -4.82 -6.29
C HIS A 29 -22.02 -3.83 -5.76
N GLN A 30 -22.21 -3.33 -4.53
CA GLN A 30 -21.22 -2.49 -3.85
C GLN A 30 -19.95 -3.26 -3.52
N GLN A 31 -20.07 -4.49 -3.00
CA GLN A 31 -18.90 -5.34 -2.73
C GLN A 31 -18.14 -5.70 -4.00
N PHE A 32 -18.83 -5.95 -5.11
CA PHE A 32 -18.19 -6.26 -6.38
C PHE A 32 -17.34 -5.10 -6.90
N LYS A 33 -17.78 -3.85 -6.67
CA LYS A 33 -16.99 -2.65 -6.99
C LYS A 33 -15.79 -2.47 -6.06
N LEU A 34 -15.90 -2.87 -4.80
CA LEU A 34 -14.81 -2.76 -3.82
C LEU A 34 -13.75 -3.87 -3.95
N GLN A 35 -14.16 -5.08 -4.32
CA GLN A 35 -13.28 -6.25 -4.50
C GLN A 35 -12.01 -5.99 -5.33
N PRO A 36 -12.05 -5.35 -6.52
CA PRO A 36 -10.83 -5.08 -7.29
C PRO A 36 -9.87 -4.16 -6.52
N LEU A 37 -10.39 -3.11 -5.86
CA LEU A 37 -9.57 -2.20 -5.06
C LEU A 37 -8.91 -2.92 -3.87
N VAL A 38 -9.63 -3.84 -3.21
CA VAL A 38 -9.08 -4.67 -2.13
C VAL A 38 -7.95 -5.56 -2.64
N LYS A 39 -8.11 -6.18 -3.83
CA LYS A 39 -7.07 -6.99 -4.46
C LYS A 39 -5.83 -6.15 -4.79
N ASP A 40 -6.02 -4.95 -5.32
CA ASP A 40 -4.92 -4.06 -5.67
C ASP A 40 -4.15 -3.60 -4.43
N VAL A 41 -4.84 -3.23 -3.35
CA VAL A 41 -4.21 -2.88 -2.07
C VAL A 41 -3.43 -4.06 -1.48
N GLN A 42 -4.00 -5.28 -1.53
CA GLN A 42 -3.30 -6.47 -1.07
C GLN A 42 -2.04 -6.76 -1.90
N LYS A 43 -2.11 -6.61 -3.23
CA LYS A 43 -0.96 -6.76 -4.12
C LYS A 43 0.13 -5.73 -3.82
N LEU A 44 -0.24 -4.46 -3.61
CA LEU A 44 0.69 -3.40 -3.25
C LEU A 44 1.36 -3.67 -1.89
N LYS A 45 0.59 -4.15 -0.91
CA LYS A 45 1.12 -4.50 0.41
C LYS A 45 2.12 -5.65 0.35
N GLU A 46 1.82 -6.66 -0.48
CA GLU A 46 2.74 -7.78 -0.69
C GLU A 46 4.03 -7.34 -1.39
N LEU A 47 3.94 -6.51 -2.43
CA LEU A 47 5.10 -5.93 -3.09
C LEU A 47 5.95 -5.09 -2.14
N ASN A 48 5.33 -4.25 -1.32
CA ASN A 48 6.04 -3.46 -0.32
C ASN A 48 6.75 -4.37 0.70
N ARG A 49 6.09 -5.44 1.17
CA ARG A 49 6.72 -6.43 2.05
C ARG A 49 7.93 -7.09 1.40
N GLN A 50 7.83 -7.49 0.13
CA GLN A 50 8.94 -8.10 -0.61
C GLN A 50 10.09 -7.11 -0.80
N MET A 51 9.81 -5.88 -1.23
CA MET A 51 10.81 -4.83 -1.36
C MET A 51 11.48 -4.52 -0.02
N PHE A 52 10.73 -4.45 1.07
CA PHE A 52 11.30 -4.22 2.40
C PHE A 52 12.19 -5.37 2.84
N PHE A 53 11.83 -6.61 2.51
CA PHE A 53 12.67 -7.78 2.77
C PHE A 53 13.97 -7.74 1.94
N GLU A 54 13.88 -7.42 0.65
CA GLU A 54 15.05 -7.25 -0.22
C GLU A 54 15.94 -6.11 0.28
N ILE A 55 15.37 -4.97 0.63
CA ILE A 55 16.09 -3.83 1.23
C ILE A 55 16.78 -4.27 2.52
N GLN A 56 16.11 -4.97 3.43
CA GLN A 56 16.78 -5.48 4.63
C GLN A 56 17.94 -6.42 4.29
N GLN A 57 17.79 -7.26 3.28
CA GLN A 57 18.85 -8.19 2.87
C GLN A 57 20.09 -7.47 2.28
N PHE A 58 19.90 -6.32 1.65
CA PHE A 58 21.00 -5.55 1.04
C PHE A 58 21.53 -4.46 1.95
N GLU A 59 20.69 -3.86 2.79
CA GLU A 59 21.01 -2.69 3.61
C GLU A 59 21.20 -3.01 5.10
N ASP A 60 21.04 -4.26 5.54
CA ASP A 60 21.42 -4.63 6.91
C ASP A 60 22.93 -4.36 7.08
N PRO A 61 23.33 -3.46 8.00
CA PRO A 61 24.73 -3.09 8.20
C PRO A 61 25.63 -4.29 8.49
N ASN A 62 25.10 -5.37 9.07
CA ASN A 62 25.84 -6.61 9.30
C ASN A 62 26.15 -7.33 7.97
N GLN A 63 25.21 -7.34 7.03
CA GLN A 63 25.38 -7.94 5.71
C GLN A 63 26.27 -7.08 4.81
N LEU A 64 26.13 -5.76 4.88
CA LEU A 64 27.03 -4.82 4.21
C LEU A 64 28.48 -4.98 4.68
N MET A 65 28.71 -5.19 5.99
CA MET A 65 30.05 -5.48 6.53
C MET A 65 30.63 -6.81 6.02
N LEU A 66 29.80 -7.84 5.84
CA LEU A 66 30.22 -9.11 5.27
C LEU A 66 30.55 -8.97 3.78
N PHE A 67 29.74 -8.23 3.01
CA PHE A 67 30.02 -7.96 1.60
C PHE A 67 31.26 -7.08 1.40
N ALA A 68 31.52 -6.12 2.29
CA ALA A 68 32.71 -5.28 2.24
C ALA A 68 34.04 -6.05 2.37
N GLN A 69 34.00 -7.30 2.84
CA GLN A 69 35.19 -8.19 2.86
C GLN A 69 35.50 -8.82 1.49
N ASN A 70 34.52 -8.88 0.57
CA ASN A 70 34.74 -9.33 -0.80
C ASN A 70 35.33 -8.20 -1.65
N ASP A 71 36.37 -8.52 -2.43
CA ASP A 71 37.14 -7.54 -3.22
C ASP A 71 36.28 -6.78 -4.26
N GLN A 72 35.15 -7.38 -4.68
CA GLN A 72 34.17 -6.81 -5.61
C GLN A 72 33.37 -5.63 -5.01
N PHE A 73 33.33 -5.51 -3.69
CA PHE A 73 32.56 -4.48 -2.96
C PHE A 73 33.46 -3.51 -2.19
N ARG A 74 34.72 -3.35 -2.60
CA ARG A 74 35.69 -2.40 -2.01
C ARG A 74 35.19 -0.95 -1.90
N HIS A 75 34.22 -0.56 -2.72
CA HIS A 75 33.58 0.76 -2.68
C HIS A 75 32.65 0.96 -1.47
N LEU A 76 32.23 -0.12 -0.79
CA LEU A 76 31.51 -0.08 0.48
C LEU A 76 32.43 0.05 1.71
N ALA A 77 33.75 0.08 1.51
CA ALA A 77 34.69 0.26 2.61
C ALA A 77 34.45 1.60 3.31
N PHE A 78 34.55 1.61 4.65
CA PHE A 78 34.39 2.81 5.45
C PHE A 78 35.30 3.93 4.92
N PRO A 79 34.76 5.13 4.64
CA PRO A 79 35.58 6.24 4.19
C PRO A 79 36.59 6.58 5.28
N LYS A 80 37.87 6.55 4.93
CA LYS A 80 38.93 7.04 5.81
C LYS A 80 38.73 8.54 6.01
N GLN A 81 39.14 9.07 7.17
CA GLN A 81 39.01 10.50 7.49
C GLN A 81 39.58 11.42 6.40
N THR A 82 40.55 10.93 5.62
CA THR A 82 41.15 11.62 4.46
C THR A 82 40.21 11.80 3.26
N HIS A 83 39.04 11.17 3.25
CA HIS A 83 38.04 11.29 2.17
C HIS A 83 36.82 12.12 2.59
N ILE A 84 36.78 12.60 3.83
CA ILE A 84 35.65 13.36 4.38
C ILE A 84 36.01 14.84 4.31
N ALA A 85 35.46 15.55 3.34
CA ALA A 85 35.55 17.01 3.29
C ALA A 85 34.45 17.61 4.18
N LYS A 86 34.84 18.23 5.29
CA LYS A 86 33.91 18.98 6.14
C LYS A 86 33.62 20.33 5.46
N LEU A 87 32.44 20.45 4.85
CA LEU A 87 31.97 21.72 4.31
C LEU A 87 31.47 22.60 5.46
N GLU A 88 32.25 23.61 5.83
CA GLU A 88 31.77 24.68 6.72
C GLU A 88 30.88 25.61 5.90
N ILE A 89 29.57 25.40 5.98
CA ILE A 89 28.59 26.29 5.38
C ILE A 89 28.65 27.60 6.15
N LYS A 90 29.39 28.57 5.60
CA LYS A 90 29.33 29.97 6.03
C LYS A 90 27.91 30.45 5.70
N LYS A 91 27.07 30.61 6.71
CA LYS A 91 25.69 31.11 6.60
C LYS A 91 25.73 32.45 5.86
N SER A 92 25.46 32.44 4.56
CA SER A 92 25.36 33.64 3.74
C SER A 92 24.02 34.30 4.04
N GLU A 93 24.00 35.21 5.00
CA GLU A 93 22.87 36.08 5.33
C GLU A 93 22.64 37.19 4.27
N GLU A 94 23.11 37.03 3.04
CA GLU A 94 23.03 38.06 1.98
C GLU A 94 21.99 37.76 0.88
N PHE A 95 21.28 36.62 0.91
CA PHE A 95 20.38 36.24 -0.19
C PHE A 95 18.91 36.72 -0.06
N PHE A 96 18.55 37.48 0.97
CA PHE A 96 17.17 37.98 1.15
C PHE A 96 17.02 39.50 1.04
N ALA A 97 18.07 40.28 0.74
CA ALA A 97 17.98 41.73 0.61
C ALA A 97 17.85 42.25 -0.83
N SER A 98 17.62 41.37 -1.81
CA SER A 98 17.47 41.79 -3.22
C SER A 98 16.41 40.98 -3.95
N ASN A 99 15.22 40.86 -3.36
CA ASN A 99 13.98 40.70 -4.13
C ASN A 99 12.85 41.37 -3.36
N GLU A 100 12.61 42.63 -3.77
CA GLU A 100 11.43 43.49 -3.54
C GLU A 100 11.04 43.91 -2.12
#